data_AF-A0A4R6QPF2-F1
#
_entry.id   AF-A0A4R6QPF2-F1
#
_cell.length_a   1.000
_cell.length_b   1.000
_cell.length_c   1.000
_cell.angle_alpha   90.00
_cell.angle_beta   90.00
_cell.angle_gamma   90.00
#
_symmetry.space_group_name_H-M   'P 1'
#
loop_
_entity.id
_entity.type
_entity.pdbx_description
1 polymer ?
#
loop_
_entity_poly.entity_id
_entity_poly.type
_entity_poly.pdbx_seq_one_letter_code
_entity_poly.pdbx_strand_id
1 'polypeptide(L)'
;MENTLPMSPTLKAALLADAVVSGAVAVQQLALTAPLAELTQLPAPLLSGTGLFMVGYTALLLALWRAPRVLPWLIKFIVAGNIGWALACLYLLAGQVVPFNAWGEALLLVQAAGVLMLAGWEGLGLRRCGVARPGLRAAAA
;
A
#
# COMPACT_ATOMS: atom_id res chain seq x y z
N MET A 1 5.58 13.40 25.34
CA MET A 1 6.12 13.88 24.04
C MET A 1 5.28 13.25 22.94
N GLU A 2 4.31 13.97 22.40
CA GLU A 2 3.48 13.44 21.31
C GLU A 2 4.33 13.39 20.02
N ASN A 3 4.88 12.22 19.71
CA ASN A 3 5.67 11.94 18.49
C ASN A 3 4.79 11.83 17.23
N THR A 4 3.75 12.66 17.11
CA THR A 4 2.81 12.66 15.98
C THR A 4 3.01 13.91 15.11
N LEU A 5 3.06 13.70 13.79
CA LEU A 5 3.18 14.78 12.81
C LEU A 5 1.79 15.18 12.28
N PRO A 6 1.56 16.48 12.00
CA PRO A 6 0.35 16.90 11.31
C PRO A 6 0.32 16.26 9.90
N MET A 7 -0.87 15.84 9.47
CA MET A 7 -1.02 15.21 8.17
C MET A 7 -0.82 16.24 7.03
N SER A 8 0.20 16.03 6.20
CA SER A 8 0.39 16.86 5.00
C SER A 8 -0.61 16.49 3.89
N PRO A 9 -0.99 17.43 3.01
CA PRO A 9 -1.87 17.14 1.88
C PRO A 9 -1.33 16.05 0.96
N THR A 10 -0.01 16.02 0.72
CA THR A 10 0.64 14.98 -0.10
C THR A 10 0.51 13.60 0.54
N LEU A 11 0.78 13.48 1.84
CA LEU A 11 0.64 12.20 2.54
C LEU A 11 -0.81 11.75 2.59
N LYS A 12 -1.75 12.68 2.81
CA LYS A 12 -3.18 12.39 2.78
C LYS A 12 -3.64 11.84 1.43
N ALA A 13 -3.18 12.44 0.33
CA ALA A 13 -3.49 11.96 -1.01
C ALA A 13 -2.89 10.56 -1.27
N ALA A 14 -1.64 10.33 -0.84
CA ALA A 14 -0.99 9.03 -0.99
C ALA A 14 -1.74 7.92 -0.24
N LEU A 15 -2.09 8.14 1.03
CA LEU A 15 -2.84 7.17 1.85
C LEU A 15 -4.22 6.87 1.26
N LEU A 16 -4.90 7.88 0.70
CA LEU A 16 -6.19 7.67 0.05
C LEU A 16 -6.04 6.87 -1.25
N ALA A 17 -5.04 7.21 -2.07
CA ALA A 17 -4.76 6.49 -3.30
C ALA A 17 -4.43 5.02 -3.01
N ASP A 18 -3.58 4.74 -2.02
CA ASP A 18 -3.27 3.38 -1.60
C ASP A 18 -4.54 2.66 -1.11
N ALA A 19 -5.34 3.30 -0.24
CA ALA A 19 -6.58 2.69 0.24
C ALA A 19 -7.55 2.33 -0.89
N VAL A 20 -7.68 3.18 -1.91
CA VAL A 20 -8.54 2.92 -3.07
C VAL A 20 -8.00 1.77 -3.91
N VAL A 21 -6.69 1.76 -4.20
CA VAL A 21 -6.05 0.70 -5.00
C VAL A 21 -6.11 -0.64 -4.26
N SER A 22 -5.69 -0.67 -2.99
CA SER A 22 -5.73 -1.85 -2.13
C SER A 22 -7.17 -2.36 -1.94
N GLY A 23 -8.14 -1.45 -1.80
CA GLY A 23 -9.56 -1.81 -1.72
C GLY A 23 -10.09 -2.41 -3.02
N ALA A 24 -9.71 -1.85 -4.16
CA ALA A 24 -10.06 -2.40 -5.46
C ALA A 24 -9.46 -3.80 -5.66
N VAL A 25 -8.19 -4.00 -5.28
CA VAL A 25 -7.53 -5.31 -5.30
C VAL A 25 -8.25 -6.30 -4.39
N ALA A 26 -8.63 -5.90 -3.16
CA ALA A 26 -9.39 -6.74 -2.24
C ALA A 26 -10.72 -7.21 -2.84
N VAL A 27 -11.49 -6.28 -3.41
CA VAL A 27 -12.77 -6.59 -4.08
C VAL A 27 -12.54 -7.51 -5.26
N GLN A 28 -11.56 -7.21 -6.11
CA GLN A 28 -11.23 -8.03 -7.28
C GLN A 28 -10.88 -9.46 -6.85
N GLN A 29 -9.97 -9.62 -5.88
CA GLN A 29 -9.50 -10.92 -5.44
C GLN A 29 -10.58 -11.74 -4.74
N LEU A 30 -11.44 -11.13 -3.92
CA LEU A 30 -12.49 -11.84 -3.20
C LEU A 30 -13.71 -12.12 -4.08
N ALA A 31 -14.24 -11.11 -4.77
CA ALA A 31 -15.46 -11.27 -5.58
C ALA A 31 -15.22 -12.05 -6.87
N LEU A 32 -14.00 -12.00 -7.42
CA LEU A 32 -13.63 -12.67 -8.66
C LEU A 32 -12.58 -13.78 -8.44
N THR A 33 -12.54 -14.39 -7.24
CA THR A 33 -11.52 -15.41 -6.89
C THR A 33 -11.43 -16.51 -7.95
N ALA A 34 -12.55 -17.18 -8.26
CA ALA A 34 -12.59 -18.29 -9.21
C ALA A 34 -12.19 -17.88 -10.64
N PRO A 35 -12.83 -16.87 -11.27
CA PRO A 35 -12.45 -16.47 -12.63
C PRO A 35 -11.01 -15.92 -12.71
N LEU A 36 -10.51 -15.26 -11.66
CA LEU A 36 -9.10 -14.86 -11.63
C LEU A 36 -8.17 -16.07 -11.54
N ALA A 37 -8.49 -17.07 -10.72
CA ALA A 37 -7.69 -18.29 -10.60
C ALA A 37 -7.64 -19.04 -11.94
N GLU A 38 -8.77 -19.14 -12.65
CA GLU A 38 -8.83 -19.74 -13.99
C GLU A 38 -8.00 -18.93 -15.01
N LEU A 39 -8.16 -17.60 -15.04
CA LEU A 39 -7.48 -16.74 -15.99
C LEU A 39 -5.96 -16.69 -15.78
N THR A 40 -5.53 -16.57 -14.53
CA THR A 40 -4.11 -16.35 -14.16
C THR A 40 -3.36 -17.62 -13.82
N GLN A 41 -4.09 -18.72 -13.62
CA GLN A 41 -3.60 -19.99 -13.06
C GLN A 41 -3.04 -19.89 -11.64
N LEU A 42 -3.20 -18.74 -10.97
CA LEU A 42 -2.83 -18.58 -9.57
C LEU A 42 -3.77 -19.39 -8.67
N PRO A 43 -3.27 -19.98 -7.57
CA PRO A 43 -4.11 -20.73 -6.65
C PRO A 43 -5.23 -19.85 -6.06
N ALA A 44 -6.47 -20.33 -6.13
CA ALA A 44 -7.62 -19.66 -5.50
C ALA A 44 -7.40 -19.33 -4.00
N PRO A 45 -6.79 -20.21 -3.17
CA PRO A 45 -6.49 -19.87 -1.77
C PRO A 45 -5.50 -18.71 -1.61
N LEU A 46 -4.56 -18.56 -2.54
CA LEU A 46 -3.62 -17.43 -2.54
C LEU A 46 -4.39 -16.12 -2.80
N LEU A 47 -5.27 -16.11 -3.81
CA LEU A 47 -6.08 -14.94 -4.17
C LEU A 47 -7.06 -14.58 -3.06
N SER A 48 -7.82 -15.53 -2.51
CA SER A 48 -8.77 -15.22 -1.44
C SER A 48 -8.09 -14.81 -0.13
N GLY A 49 -6.97 -15.45 0.22
CA GLY A 49 -6.18 -15.09 1.41
C GLY A 49 -5.58 -13.68 1.31
N THR A 50 -4.99 -13.34 0.16
CA THR A 50 -4.46 -11.99 -0.12
C THR A 50 -5.56 -10.95 -0.19
N GLY A 51 -6.71 -11.29 -0.76
CA GLY A 51 -7.87 -10.41 -0.83
C GLY A 51 -8.41 -10.06 0.56
N LEU A 52 -8.49 -11.05 1.46
CA LEU A 52 -8.92 -10.83 2.85
C LEU A 52 -7.91 -9.97 3.61
N PHE A 53 -6.61 -10.21 3.43
CA PHE A 53 -5.56 -9.35 3.99
C PHE A 53 -5.72 -7.90 3.50
N MET A 54 -5.98 -7.69 2.21
CA MET A 54 -6.16 -6.36 1.62
C MET A 54 -7.39 -5.61 2.15
N VAL A 55 -8.45 -6.30 2.56
CA VAL A 55 -9.58 -5.66 3.27
C VAL A 55 -9.10 -5.02 4.58
N GLY A 56 -8.34 -5.77 5.38
CA GLY A 56 -7.78 -5.27 6.64
C GLY A 56 -6.80 -4.12 6.43
N TYR A 57 -5.92 -4.25 5.44
CA TYR A 57 -4.95 -3.21 5.09
C TYR A 57 -5.64 -1.92 4.60
N THR A 58 -6.66 -2.04 3.75
CA THR A 58 -7.47 -0.91 3.29
C THR A 58 -8.16 -0.20 4.45
N ALA A 59 -8.72 -0.95 5.40
CA ALA A 59 -9.34 -0.37 6.59
C ALA A 59 -8.33 0.42 7.45
N LEU A 60 -7.11 -0.11 7.62
CA LEU A 60 -6.01 0.58 8.29
C LEU A 60 -5.66 1.90 7.56
N LEU A 61 -5.48 1.87 6.25
CA LEU A 61 -5.15 3.06 5.45
C LEU A 61 -6.23 4.14 5.54
N LEU A 62 -7.51 3.75 5.46
CA LEU A 62 -8.64 4.68 5.61
C LEU A 62 -8.73 5.26 7.03
N ALA A 63 -8.40 4.48 8.06
CA ALA A 63 -8.32 4.98 9.43
C ALA A 63 -7.22 6.05 9.57
N LEU A 64 -6.05 5.81 8.97
CA LEU A 64 -4.95 6.77 8.98
C LEU A 64 -5.25 8.02 8.16
N TRP A 65 -5.88 7.88 6.99
CA TRP A 65 -6.30 8.99 6.15
C TRP A 65 -7.27 9.95 6.86
N ARG A 66 -8.14 9.42 7.74
CA ARG A 66 -9.06 10.22 8.55
C ARG A 66 -8.40 10.89 9.75
N ALA A 67 -7.22 10.42 10.17
CA ALA A 67 -6.55 10.93 11.35
C ALA A 67 -5.97 12.34 11.10
N PRO A 68 -6.13 13.29 12.04
CA PRO A 68 -5.58 14.64 11.90
C PRO A 68 -4.05 14.67 12.04
N ARG A 69 -3.49 13.69 12.77
CA ARG A 69 -2.05 13.54 13.01
C ARG A 69 -1.69 12.07 12.88
N VAL A 70 -0.47 11.80 12.44
CA VAL A 70 0.03 10.45 12.20
C VAL A 70 1.35 10.20 12.91
N LEU A 71 1.56 8.95 13.32
CA LEU A 71 2.85 8.49 13.84
C LEU A 71 3.80 8.22 12.67
N PRO A 72 4.98 8.87 12.59
CA PRO A 72 5.91 8.68 11.48
C PRO A 72 6.35 7.23 11.29
N TRP A 73 6.51 6.47 12.37
CA TRP A 73 6.89 5.07 12.30
C TRP A 73 5.82 4.21 11.63
N LEU A 74 4.54 4.58 11.78
CA LEU A 74 3.43 3.84 11.17
C LEU A 74 3.42 4.06 9.65
N ILE A 75 3.72 5.27 9.19
CA ILE A 75 3.88 5.53 7.75
C ILE A 75 5.09 4.78 7.20
N LYS A 76 6.22 4.73 7.93
CA LYS A 76 7.38 3.90 7.54
C LYS A 76 7.01 2.41 7.47
N PHE A 77 6.16 1.93 8.37
CA PHE A 77 5.67 0.57 8.37
C PHE A 77 4.83 0.28 7.11
N ILE A 78 3.95 1.19 6.69
CA ILE A 78 3.17 1.07 5.45
C ILE A 78 4.09 1.02 4.23
N VAL A 79 5.06 1.94 4.14
CA VAL A 79 6.08 1.94 3.08
C VAL A 79 6.84 0.61 3.03
N ALA A 80 7.26 0.10 4.20
CA ALA A 80 7.95 -1.18 4.29
C ALA A 80 7.04 -2.36 3.92
N GLY A 81 5.75 -2.30 4.27
CA GLY A 81 4.73 -3.27 3.89
C GLY A 81 4.54 -3.33 2.38
N ASN A 82 4.40 -2.18 1.72
CA ASN A 82 4.33 -2.06 0.27
C ASN A 82 5.58 -2.64 -0.43
N ILE A 83 6.78 -2.36 0.10
CA ILE A 83 8.02 -2.99 -0.38
C ILE A 83 8.01 -4.50 -0.16
N GLY A 84 7.59 -4.97 1.01
CA GLY A 84 7.45 -6.39 1.34
C GLY A 84 6.49 -7.11 0.39
N TRP A 85 5.38 -6.47 0.02
CA TRP A 85 4.42 -6.98 -0.97
C TRP A 85 5.07 -7.14 -2.34
N ALA A 86 5.79 -6.11 -2.81
CA ALA A 86 6.52 -6.20 -4.08
C ALA A 86 7.53 -7.36 -4.07
N LEU A 87 8.29 -7.51 -2.98
CA LEU A 87 9.23 -8.62 -2.83
C LEU A 87 8.51 -9.98 -2.82
N ALA A 88 7.33 -10.08 -2.20
CA ALA A 88 6.52 -11.30 -2.24
C ALA A 88 6.07 -11.63 -3.67
N CYS A 89 5.60 -10.64 -4.45
CA CYS A 89 5.27 -10.85 -5.86
C CYS A 89 6.49 -11.34 -6.66
N LEU A 90 7.64 -10.70 -6.50
CA LEU A 90 8.88 -11.11 -7.18
C LEU A 90 9.36 -12.50 -6.75
N TYR A 91 9.18 -12.85 -5.48
CA TYR A 91 9.50 -14.18 -4.96
C TYR A 91 8.60 -15.25 -5.57
N LEU A 92 7.29 -15.01 -5.71
CA LEU A 92 6.38 -15.94 -6.39
C LEU A 92 6.79 -16.18 -7.85
N LEU A 93 7.20 -15.11 -8.55
CA LEU A 93 7.67 -15.19 -9.94
C LEU A 93 8.99 -15.96 -10.07
N ALA A 94 10.00 -15.58 -9.27
CA ALA A 94 11.34 -16.15 -9.37
C ALA A 94 11.42 -17.58 -8.81
N GLY A 95 10.67 -17.88 -7.74
CA GLY A 95 10.70 -19.17 -7.07
C GLY A 95 9.82 -20.24 -7.74
N GLN A 96 8.92 -19.84 -8.65
CA GLN A 96 7.92 -20.71 -9.28
C GLN A 96 7.18 -21.60 -8.24
N VAL A 97 6.97 -21.06 -7.04
CA VAL A 97 6.41 -21.79 -5.89
C VAL A 97 4.90 -22.03 -6.02
N VAL A 98 4.25 -21.36 -6.97
CA VAL A 98 2.84 -21.52 -7.33
C VAL A 98 2.70 -21.57 -8.86
N PRO A 99 1.68 -22.25 -9.39
CA PRO A 99 1.36 -22.16 -10.81
C PRO A 99 0.93 -20.73 -11.18
N PHE A 100 1.32 -20.30 -12.38
CA PHE A 100 0.84 -19.09 -13.03
C PHE A 100 1.09 -19.19 -14.54
N ASN A 101 0.34 -18.41 -15.33
CA ASN A 101 0.60 -18.20 -16.76
C ASN A 101 1.03 -16.74 -17.02
N ALA A 102 1.12 -16.33 -18.30
CA ALA A 102 1.49 -14.96 -18.66
C ALA A 102 0.55 -13.88 -18.05
N TRP A 103 -0.74 -14.19 -17.83
CA TRP A 103 -1.67 -13.28 -17.17
C TRP A 103 -1.39 -13.19 -15.67
N GLY A 104 -1.06 -14.30 -15.01
CA GLY A 104 -0.64 -14.30 -13.61
C GLY A 104 0.67 -13.57 -13.40
N GLU A 105 1.62 -13.73 -14.31
CA GLU A 105 2.87 -12.97 -14.31
C GLU A 105 2.61 -11.46 -14.44
N ALA A 106 1.82 -11.05 -15.43
CA ALA A 106 1.46 -9.65 -15.63
C ALA A 106 0.75 -9.06 -14.40
N LEU A 107 -0.17 -9.81 -13.79
CA LEU A 107 -0.88 -9.39 -12.57
C LEU A 107 0.11 -9.13 -11.41
N LEU A 108 1.05 -10.05 -11.18
CA LEU A 108 2.05 -9.91 -10.11
C LEU A 108 3.00 -8.74 -10.37
N LEU A 109 3.43 -8.52 -11.61
CA LEU A 109 4.28 -7.39 -11.97
C LEU A 109 3.57 -6.05 -11.82
N VAL A 110 2.30 -5.95 -12.25
CA VAL A 110 1.49 -4.73 -12.08
C VAL A 110 1.29 -4.41 -10.59
N GLN A 111 1.01 -5.43 -9.77
CA GLN A 111 0.90 -5.23 -8.32
C GLN A 111 2.23 -4.76 -7.73
N ALA A 112 3.35 -5.41 -8.05
CA ALA A 112 4.67 -5.04 -7.54
C ALA A 112 5.05 -3.60 -7.91
N ALA A 113 4.84 -3.20 -9.17
CA ALA A 113 5.10 -1.84 -9.61
C ALA A 113 4.18 -0.83 -8.90
N GLY A 114 2.89 -1.13 -8.81
CA GLY A 114 1.89 -0.28 -8.18
C GLY A 114 2.23 0.02 -6.71
N VAL A 115 2.51 -1.01 -5.91
CA VAL A 115 2.85 -0.81 -4.49
C VAL A 115 4.18 -0.08 -4.30
N LEU A 116 5.16 -0.25 -5.19
CA LEU A 116 6.42 0.52 -5.14
C LEU A 116 6.19 2.01 -5.45
N MET A 117 5.30 2.32 -6.40
CA MET A 117 4.91 3.71 -6.69
C MET A 117 4.20 4.34 -5.48
N LEU A 118 3.30 3.60 -4.83
CA LEU A 118 2.62 4.02 -3.61
C LEU A 118 3.62 4.25 -2.46
N ALA A 119 4.51 3.29 -2.21
CA ALA A 119 5.58 3.40 -1.22
C ALA A 119 6.45 4.65 -1.43
N GLY A 120 6.82 4.94 -2.68
CA GLY A 120 7.57 6.15 -3.04
C GLY A 120 6.79 7.43 -2.74
N TRP A 121 5.48 7.45 -3.04
CA TRP A 121 4.62 8.60 -2.79
C TRP A 121 4.40 8.85 -1.29
N GLU A 122 4.14 7.81 -0.51
CA GLU A 122 4.02 7.88 0.95
C GLU A 122 5.32 8.34 1.60
N GLY A 123 6.46 7.80 1.15
CA GLY A 123 7.79 8.21 1.59
C GLY A 123 8.04 9.70 1.32
N LEU A 124 7.67 10.19 0.13
CA LEU A 124 7.74 11.61 -0.21
C LEU A 124 6.83 12.47 0.69
N GLY A 125 5.59 12.01 0.92
CA GLY A 125 4.64 12.65 1.82
C GLY A 125 5.15 12.76 3.26
N LEU A 126 5.78 11.69 3.78
CA LEU A 126 6.37 11.65 5.10
C LEU A 126 7.56 12.63 5.22
N ARG A 127 8.46 12.66 4.22
CA ARG A 127 9.58 13.61 4.19
C ARG A 127 9.11 15.06 4.22
N ARG A 128 8.00 15.37 3.54
CA ARG A 128 7.39 16.72 3.57
C ARG A 128 6.77 17.07 4.92
N CYS A 129 6.30 16.09 5.69
CA CYS A 129 5.83 16.31 7.07
C CYS A 129 6.99 16.66 8.02
N GLY A 130 8.19 16.09 7.79
CA GLY A 130 9.40 16.38 8.58
C GLY A 130 10.10 17.71 8.24
N VAL A 131 9.75 18.34 7.10
CA VAL A 131 10.35 19.62 6.62
C VAL A 131 9.51 20.84 7.04
N ALA A 132 8.42 20.66 7.80
CA ALA A 132 7.72 21.76 8.46
C ALA A 132 8.67 22.44 9.48
N ARG A 133 9.44 23.43 9.00
CA ARG A 133 10.42 24.20 9.76
C ARG A 133 9.77 24.78 11.03
N PRO A 134 10.24 24.44 12.24
CA PRO A 134 9.86 25.15 13.45
C PRO A 134 10.58 26.52 13.51
N GLY A 135 10.21 27.47 12.65
CA GLY A 135 10.95 28.75 12.59
C GLY A 135 10.35 29.94 11.85
N LEU A 136 9.16 29.87 11.23
CA LEU A 136 8.62 31.00 10.44
C LEU A 136 7.44 31.73 11.09
N ARG A 137 7.22 31.55 12.41
CA ARG A 137 6.24 32.34 13.18
C ARG A 137 6.86 33.26 14.25
N ALA A 138 8.17 33.21 14.46
CA ALA A 138 8.84 34.03 15.49
C ALA A 138 9.47 35.32 14.95
N ALA A 139 9.39 35.60 13.66
CA ALA A 139 10.01 36.79 13.03
C ALA A 139 8.99 37.88 12.63
N ALA A 140 7.78 37.83 13.18
CA ALA A 140 6.70 38.79 12.88
C ALA A 140 6.04 39.38 14.15
N ALA A 141 6.74 39.35 15.29
CA ALA A 141 6.38 40.06 16.51
C ALA A 141 7.48 41.06 16.83
#